data_AF-A0A8J7MJA9-F1
#
_entry.id   AF-A0A8J7MJA9-F1
#
_cell.length_a   1.000
_cell.length_b   1.000
_cell.length_c   1.000
_cell.angle_alpha   90.00
_cell.angle_beta   90.00
_cell.angle_gamma   90.00
#
_symmetry.space_group_name_H-M   'P 1'
#
loop_
_entity.id
_entity.type
_entity.pdbx_description
1 polymer ?
#
loop_
_entity_poly.entity_id
_entity_poly.type
_entity_poly.pdbx_seq_one_letter_code
_entity_poly.pdbx_strand_id
1 'polypeptide(L)'
;MKTLMLTLFALLALISTSWGQIDSPVKEETKANSKGSFNALTMELPGTTSKGVQKAWGKFIKKFKGKTKFDRKVNEYVADNATIKDMSDNTVDIIMKIEERGQDGTAISVWFNLGASYLSSKDYAERYPAGEKILKQFANLVSADMIEEELKDAEKKLKELEDMLKKLEKEEAQRTKDIETYRATIKKMEESIITAEGDIKKSEEEQGNTTLTIEEQKKIVEDIQKRLDSVK
;
A
#
# COMPACT_ATOMS: atom_id res chain seq x y z
N MET A 1 20.51 1.44 -17.33
CA MET A 1 19.86 0.42 -16.47
C MET A 1 19.14 1.04 -15.27
N LYS A 2 19.75 1.95 -14.48
CA LYS A 2 19.08 2.64 -13.35
C LYS A 2 17.79 3.39 -13.76
N THR A 3 17.82 4.12 -14.88
CA THR A 3 16.64 4.84 -15.42
C THR A 3 15.55 3.90 -15.95
N LEU A 4 15.93 2.76 -16.54
CA LEU A 4 15.00 1.78 -17.10
C LEU A 4 14.20 1.04 -16.01
N MET A 5 14.82 0.79 -14.84
CA MET A 5 14.16 0.13 -13.71
C MET A 5 13.15 1.03 -12.99
N LEU A 6 13.45 2.35 -12.85
CA LEU A 6 12.51 3.30 -12.23
C LEU A 6 11.25 3.49 -13.09
N THR A 7 11.40 3.51 -14.42
CA THR A 7 10.27 3.69 -15.35
C THR A 7 9.32 2.49 -15.39
N LEU A 8 9.81 1.28 -15.12
CA LEU A 8 8.97 0.07 -15.16
C LEU A 8 8.07 -0.07 -13.92
N PHE A 9 8.50 0.46 -12.77
CA PHE A 9 7.71 0.42 -11.53
C PHE A 9 6.59 1.48 -11.50
N ALA A 10 6.80 2.63 -12.16
CA ALA A 10 5.77 3.67 -12.30
C ALA A 10 4.61 3.27 -13.23
N LEU A 11 4.86 2.39 -14.21
CA LEU A 11 3.86 2.01 -15.20
C LEU A 11 2.80 1.02 -14.67
N LEU A 12 3.11 0.22 -13.64
CA LEU A 12 2.16 -0.72 -13.02
C LEU A 12 1.14 -0.04 -12.08
N ALA A 13 1.39 1.20 -11.66
CA ALA A 13 0.52 1.90 -10.70
C ALA A 13 -0.71 2.58 -11.34
N LEU A 14 -0.81 2.61 -12.69
CA LEU A 14 -1.83 3.36 -13.42
C LEU A 14 -3.07 2.55 -13.82
N ILE A 15 -3.18 1.28 -13.42
CA ILE A 15 -4.40 0.49 -13.63
C ILE A 15 -5.34 0.65 -12.43
N SER A 16 -5.70 1.88 -12.09
CA SER A 16 -6.78 2.16 -11.14
C SER A 16 -8.10 2.12 -11.91
N THR A 17 -8.80 1.00 -11.80
CA THR A 17 -10.19 0.89 -12.27
C THR A 17 -11.06 1.88 -11.51
N SER A 18 -11.50 2.93 -12.20
CA SER A 18 -12.41 3.98 -11.69
C SER A 18 -13.81 3.41 -11.43
N TRP A 19 -13.99 2.71 -10.30
CA TRP A 19 -15.26 2.08 -9.89
C TRP A 19 -15.80 2.69 -8.57
N GLY A 20 -15.39 3.92 -8.24
CA GLY A 20 -15.68 4.49 -6.92
C GLY A 20 -17.12 4.99 -6.72
N GLN A 21 -17.77 5.50 -7.76
CA GLN A 21 -19.13 6.06 -7.64
C GLN A 21 -20.18 5.10 -8.19
N ILE A 22 -21.14 4.74 -7.33
CA ILE A 22 -22.30 3.92 -7.69
C ILE A 22 -23.31 4.83 -8.41
N ASP A 23 -23.45 4.64 -9.72
CA ASP A 23 -24.47 5.29 -10.54
C ASP A 23 -25.47 4.25 -11.07
N SER A 24 -26.18 3.61 -10.14
CA SER A 24 -27.20 2.62 -10.48
C SER A 24 -28.61 3.23 -10.36
N PRO A 25 -29.49 3.03 -11.35
CA PRO A 25 -30.84 3.57 -11.30
C PRO A 25 -31.66 2.90 -10.18
N VAL A 26 -32.55 3.68 -9.57
CA VAL A 26 -33.61 3.13 -8.72
C VAL A 26 -34.68 2.54 -9.64
N LYS A 27 -35.07 1.28 -9.39
CA LYS A 27 -36.16 0.60 -10.10
C LYS A 27 -37.32 0.37 -9.14
N GLU A 28 -38.53 0.28 -9.67
CA GLU A 28 -39.73 -0.07 -8.92
C GLU A 28 -40.19 -1.48 -9.29
N GLU A 29 -40.28 -2.37 -8.31
CA GLU A 29 -40.65 -3.78 -8.55
C GLU A 29 -41.53 -4.32 -7.43
N THR A 30 -42.51 -5.17 -7.77
CA THR A 30 -43.21 -5.98 -6.78
C THR A 30 -42.28 -7.09 -6.29
N LYS A 31 -41.93 -7.07 -5.01
CA LYS A 31 -41.04 -8.05 -4.37
C LYS A 31 -41.68 -8.60 -3.09
N ALA A 32 -41.33 -9.84 -2.76
CA ALA A 32 -41.75 -10.48 -1.52
C ALA A 32 -40.85 -10.08 -0.34
N ASN A 33 -41.48 -9.75 0.79
CA ASN A 33 -40.86 -9.59 2.10
C ASN A 33 -41.60 -10.46 3.15
N SER A 34 -41.18 -10.39 4.41
CA SER A 34 -41.79 -11.12 5.54
C SER A 34 -43.27 -10.82 5.80
N LYS A 35 -43.83 -9.77 5.20
CA LYS A 35 -45.23 -9.34 5.35
C LYS A 35 -46.10 -9.69 4.14
N GLY A 36 -45.52 -10.14 3.03
CA GLY A 36 -46.21 -10.40 1.77
C GLY A 36 -45.48 -9.85 0.55
N SER A 37 -46.19 -9.74 -0.58
CA SER A 37 -45.65 -9.17 -1.82
C SER A 37 -46.14 -7.74 -1.99
N PHE A 38 -45.21 -6.80 -2.01
CA PHE A 38 -45.50 -5.38 -2.07
C PHE A 38 -44.52 -4.63 -2.97
N ASN A 39 -44.82 -3.37 -3.23
CA ASN A 39 -43.95 -2.49 -3.99
C ASN A 39 -42.64 -2.22 -3.25
N ALA A 40 -41.52 -2.43 -3.92
CA ALA A 40 -40.18 -2.14 -3.45
C ALA A 40 -39.44 -1.22 -4.42
N LEU A 41 -38.57 -0.40 -3.86
CA LEU A 41 -37.54 0.29 -4.61
C LEU A 41 -36.28 -0.57 -4.58
N THR A 42 -35.75 -0.91 -5.75
CA THR A 42 -34.56 -1.75 -5.90
C THR A 42 -33.41 -0.95 -6.51
N MET A 43 -32.18 -1.32 -6.15
CA MET A 43 -30.96 -0.67 -6.64
C MET A 43 -29.80 -1.64 -6.57
N GLU A 44 -28.94 -1.59 -7.58
CA GLU A 44 -27.67 -2.32 -7.60
C GLU A 44 -26.59 -1.50 -6.90
N LEU A 45 -25.71 -2.19 -6.17
CA LEU A 45 -24.57 -1.60 -5.47
C LEU A 45 -23.31 -2.37 -5.88
N PRO A 46 -22.73 -2.06 -7.05
CA PRO A 46 -21.57 -2.78 -7.57
C PRO A 46 -20.36 -2.70 -6.65
N GLY A 47 -19.53 -3.75 -6.64
CA GLY A 47 -18.29 -3.79 -5.86
C GLY A 47 -18.47 -3.85 -4.34
N THR A 48 -19.72 -3.99 -3.85
CA THR A 48 -20.01 -4.04 -2.42
C THR A 48 -20.15 -5.47 -1.90
N THR A 49 -20.07 -5.64 -0.57
CA THR A 49 -20.40 -6.89 0.12
C THR A 49 -21.62 -6.70 1.02
N SER A 50 -22.38 -7.77 1.28
CA SER A 50 -23.56 -7.70 2.16
C SER A 50 -23.24 -7.11 3.53
N LYS A 51 -22.08 -7.49 4.08
CA LYS A 51 -21.61 -7.00 5.39
C LYS A 51 -21.29 -5.49 5.34
N GLY A 52 -20.69 -5.02 4.26
CA GLY A 52 -20.41 -3.59 4.03
C GLY A 52 -21.71 -2.79 3.94
N VAL A 53 -22.63 -3.22 3.07
CA VAL A 53 -23.93 -2.58 2.87
C VAL A 53 -24.76 -2.58 4.15
N GLN A 54 -24.80 -3.70 4.89
CA GLN A 54 -25.45 -3.77 6.21
C GLN A 54 -24.91 -2.71 7.17
N LYS A 55 -23.57 -2.60 7.29
CA LYS A 55 -22.93 -1.66 8.21
C LYS A 55 -23.25 -0.21 7.80
N ALA A 56 -23.18 0.09 6.51
CA ALA A 56 -23.52 1.41 5.97
C ALA A 56 -25.00 1.73 6.23
N TRP A 57 -25.91 0.79 5.98
CA TRP A 57 -27.35 0.97 6.20
C TRP A 57 -27.68 1.30 7.65
N GLY A 58 -27.07 0.56 8.59
CA GLY A 58 -27.25 0.80 10.03
C GLY A 58 -26.75 2.17 10.49
N LYS A 59 -25.73 2.76 9.84
CA LYS A 59 -25.33 4.16 10.07
C LYS A 59 -26.32 5.13 9.43
N PHE A 60 -26.73 4.84 8.20
CA PHE A 60 -27.54 5.70 7.37
C PHE A 60 -28.94 5.92 7.94
N ILE A 61 -29.64 4.84 8.32
CA ILE A 61 -31.04 4.93 8.74
C ILE A 61 -31.24 5.71 10.04
N LYS A 62 -30.20 5.79 10.89
CA LYS A 62 -30.23 6.57 12.15
C LYS A 62 -30.52 8.05 11.90
N LYS A 63 -30.17 8.58 10.72
CA LYS A 63 -30.50 9.95 10.31
C LYS A 63 -32.01 10.19 10.27
N PHE A 64 -32.79 9.14 10.05
CA PHE A 64 -34.24 9.16 10.01
C PHE A 64 -34.88 8.71 11.32
N LYS A 65 -34.14 8.70 12.45
CA LYS A 65 -34.58 8.22 13.77
C LYS A 65 -35.02 6.74 13.83
N GLY A 66 -34.88 6.00 12.73
CA GLY A 66 -35.15 4.56 12.69
C GLY A 66 -34.08 3.77 13.45
N LYS A 67 -34.50 2.69 14.12
CA LYS A 67 -33.59 1.71 14.73
C LYS A 67 -33.64 0.41 13.92
N THR A 68 -32.58 0.12 13.14
CA THR A 68 -32.50 -1.15 12.41
C THR A 68 -32.35 -2.33 13.37
N LYS A 69 -33.20 -3.34 13.18
CA LYS A 69 -33.03 -4.70 13.69
C LYS A 69 -32.87 -5.64 12.51
N PHE A 70 -32.00 -6.64 12.65
CA PHE A 70 -31.84 -7.68 11.65
C PHE A 70 -32.65 -8.91 12.06
N ASP A 71 -33.61 -9.29 11.22
CA ASP A 71 -34.33 -10.55 11.35
C ASP A 71 -33.60 -11.65 10.56
N ARG A 72 -32.95 -12.54 11.32
CA ARG A 72 -32.16 -13.65 10.76
C ARG A 72 -33.01 -14.70 10.05
N LYS A 73 -34.31 -14.84 10.37
CA LYS A 73 -35.16 -15.91 9.82
C LYS A 73 -35.52 -15.62 8.38
N VAL A 74 -35.73 -14.36 8.05
CA VAL A 74 -36.17 -13.89 6.73
C VAL A 74 -35.07 -13.13 5.98
N ASN A 75 -33.92 -12.91 6.62
CA ASN A 75 -32.79 -12.15 6.10
C ASN A 75 -33.17 -10.71 5.72
N GLU A 76 -33.83 -10.01 6.66
CA GLU A 76 -34.35 -8.64 6.46
C GLU A 76 -33.85 -7.69 7.54
N TYR A 77 -33.60 -6.45 7.14
CA TYR A 77 -33.27 -5.34 8.01
C TYR A 77 -34.50 -4.46 8.16
N VAL A 78 -35.07 -4.44 9.36
CA VAL A 78 -36.30 -3.70 9.66
C VAL A 78 -35.96 -2.50 10.52
N ALA A 79 -36.34 -1.31 10.08
CA ALA A 79 -36.26 -0.08 10.87
C ALA A 79 -37.67 0.43 11.14
N ASP A 80 -38.10 0.27 12.38
CA ASP A 80 -39.42 0.72 12.83
C ASP A 80 -39.40 2.23 13.12
N ASN A 81 -40.55 2.88 12.89
CA ASN A 81 -40.83 4.26 13.28
C ASN A 81 -39.87 5.34 12.72
N ALA A 82 -39.40 5.18 11.48
CA ALA A 82 -38.56 6.18 10.84
C ALA A 82 -39.37 7.47 10.54
N THR A 83 -38.75 8.63 10.65
CA THR A 83 -39.33 9.92 10.30
C THR A 83 -38.74 10.42 8.98
N ILE A 84 -39.55 10.42 7.91
CA ILE A 84 -39.17 10.91 6.58
C ILE A 84 -40.19 11.96 6.14
N LYS A 85 -39.88 13.23 6.38
CA LYS A 85 -40.82 14.35 6.16
C LYS A 85 -41.36 14.43 4.74
N ASP A 86 -40.50 14.23 3.73
CA ASP A 86 -40.88 14.30 2.32
C ASP A 86 -41.74 13.10 1.87
N MET A 87 -41.93 12.08 2.73
CA MET A 87 -42.62 10.82 2.40
C MET A 87 -43.93 10.64 3.17
N SER A 88 -43.99 11.03 4.44
CA SER A 88 -45.16 10.84 5.30
C SER A 88 -45.14 11.78 6.49
N ASP A 89 -46.32 12.26 6.89
CA ASP A 89 -46.53 12.97 8.16
C ASP A 89 -46.47 12.01 9.37
N ASN A 90 -46.74 10.73 9.13
CA ASN A 90 -46.62 9.65 10.11
C ASN A 90 -45.25 8.97 10.01
N THR A 91 -44.94 8.13 11.00
CA THR A 91 -43.76 7.28 10.92
C THR A 91 -43.86 6.24 9.82
N VAL A 92 -42.71 5.86 9.27
CA VAL A 92 -42.56 4.88 8.18
C VAL A 92 -41.77 3.68 8.70
N ASP A 93 -42.28 2.48 8.46
CA ASP A 93 -41.51 1.26 8.73
C ASP A 93 -40.75 0.87 7.46
N ILE A 94 -39.44 0.68 7.57
CA ILE A 94 -38.57 0.44 6.44
C ILE A 94 -38.02 -0.97 6.53
N ILE A 95 -38.26 -1.77 5.50
CA ILE A 95 -37.69 -3.11 5.36
C ILE A 95 -36.65 -3.04 4.25
N MET A 96 -35.44 -3.54 4.48
CA MET A 96 -34.43 -3.72 3.46
C MET A 96 -34.01 -5.18 3.39
N LYS A 97 -33.85 -5.69 2.18
CA LYS A 97 -33.22 -6.98 1.92
C LYS A 97 -31.99 -6.76 1.02
N ILE A 98 -30.93 -7.49 1.32
CA ILE A 98 -29.70 -7.48 0.52
C ILE A 98 -29.61 -8.82 -0.21
N GLU A 99 -29.38 -8.77 -1.52
CA GLU A 99 -29.13 -9.92 -2.37
C GLU A 99 -27.67 -9.87 -2.84
N GLU A 100 -26.90 -10.93 -2.58
CA GLU A 100 -25.55 -11.06 -3.12
C GLU A 100 -25.61 -11.38 -4.61
N ARG A 101 -24.77 -10.69 -5.40
CA ARG A 101 -24.58 -10.92 -6.83
C ARG A 101 -23.18 -11.47 -7.13
N GLY A 102 -22.56 -12.16 -6.16
CA GLY A 102 -21.21 -12.70 -6.32
C GLY A 102 -20.18 -11.59 -6.50
N GLN A 103 -19.37 -11.67 -7.56
CA GLN A 103 -18.30 -10.69 -7.85
C GLN A 103 -18.85 -9.34 -8.32
N ASP A 104 -20.09 -9.29 -8.79
CA ASP A 104 -20.71 -8.06 -9.30
C ASP A 104 -21.15 -7.11 -8.16
N GLY A 105 -21.13 -7.58 -6.91
CA GLY A 105 -21.48 -6.80 -5.72
C GLY A 105 -22.79 -7.25 -5.08
N THR A 106 -23.65 -6.31 -4.74
CA THR A 106 -24.96 -6.59 -4.13
C THR A 106 -26.09 -5.84 -4.82
N ALA A 107 -27.32 -6.27 -4.58
CA ALA A 107 -28.53 -5.50 -4.87
C ALA A 107 -29.36 -5.35 -3.60
N ILE A 108 -30.01 -4.20 -3.44
CA ILE A 108 -30.94 -3.96 -2.35
C ILE A 108 -32.37 -3.91 -2.87
N SER A 109 -33.29 -4.41 -2.04
CA SER A 109 -34.73 -4.16 -2.17
C SER A 109 -35.20 -3.47 -0.89
N VAL A 110 -35.83 -2.31 -1.03
CA VAL A 110 -36.29 -1.48 0.08
C VAL A 110 -37.78 -1.25 -0.03
N TRP A 111 -38.50 -1.59 1.03
CA TRP A 111 -39.93 -1.34 1.17
C TRP A 111 -40.15 -0.24 2.20
N PHE A 112 -40.94 0.76 1.85
CA PHE A 112 -41.37 1.82 2.75
C PHE A 112 -42.86 1.63 3.07
N ASN A 113 -43.17 1.16 4.27
CA ASN A 113 -44.54 0.97 4.72
C ASN A 113 -45.05 2.26 5.39
N LEU A 114 -46.10 2.84 4.80
CA LEU A 114 -46.72 4.09 5.25
C LEU A 114 -47.89 3.86 6.23
N GLY A 115 -48.06 2.62 6.73
CA GLY A 115 -49.09 2.20 7.66
C GLY A 115 -50.18 1.37 6.98
N ALA A 116 -50.93 1.97 6.06
CA ALA A 116 -52.02 1.30 5.33
C ALA A 116 -51.53 0.57 4.05
N SER A 117 -50.46 1.07 3.43
CA SER A 117 -49.87 0.47 2.24
C SER A 117 -48.40 0.88 2.08
N TYR A 118 -47.75 0.32 1.07
CA TYR A 118 -46.37 0.62 0.73
C TYR A 118 -46.27 1.77 -0.27
N LEU A 119 -45.18 2.54 -0.18
CA LEU A 119 -44.85 3.60 -1.12
C LEU A 119 -44.78 3.04 -2.55
N SER A 120 -45.47 3.69 -3.50
CA SER A 120 -45.45 3.35 -4.92
C SER A 120 -45.63 4.61 -5.76
N SER A 121 -45.09 4.61 -6.98
CA SER A 121 -45.24 5.73 -7.91
C SER A 121 -46.70 5.89 -8.35
N LYS A 122 -47.44 4.78 -8.39
CA LYS A 122 -48.85 4.71 -8.77
C LYS A 122 -49.77 5.33 -7.71
N ASP A 123 -49.61 4.94 -6.44
CA ASP A 123 -50.55 5.33 -5.38
C ASP A 123 -50.07 6.58 -4.62
N TYR A 124 -48.78 6.90 -4.70
CA TYR A 124 -48.14 7.99 -3.96
C TYR A 124 -47.15 8.80 -4.82
N ALA A 125 -47.55 9.22 -6.01
CA ALA A 125 -46.70 9.92 -6.98
C ALA A 125 -45.90 11.11 -6.40
N GLU A 126 -46.50 11.92 -5.54
CA GLU A 126 -45.84 13.08 -4.93
C GLU A 126 -44.80 12.70 -3.85
N ARG A 127 -44.97 11.55 -3.19
CA ARG A 127 -44.12 11.08 -2.10
C ARG A 127 -43.05 10.11 -2.58
N TYR A 128 -43.28 9.45 -3.71
CA TYR A 128 -42.38 8.46 -4.29
C TYR A 128 -40.94 8.97 -4.51
N PRO A 129 -40.71 10.21 -5.00
CA PRO A 129 -39.36 10.76 -5.18
C PRO A 129 -38.54 10.80 -3.87
N ALA A 130 -39.19 10.86 -2.70
CA ALA A 130 -38.48 10.79 -1.42
C ALA A 130 -37.79 9.43 -1.22
N GLY A 131 -38.43 8.33 -1.65
CA GLY A 131 -37.85 7.00 -1.61
C GLY A 131 -36.63 6.89 -2.53
N GLU A 132 -36.74 7.38 -3.77
CA GLU A 132 -35.62 7.40 -4.71
C GLU A 132 -34.43 8.21 -4.19
N LYS A 133 -34.72 9.39 -3.61
CA LYS A 133 -33.72 10.28 -3.00
C LYS A 133 -33.00 9.57 -1.86
N ILE A 134 -33.70 8.81 -1.02
CA ILE A 134 -33.10 8.02 0.07
C ILE A 134 -32.15 6.96 -0.47
N LEU A 135 -32.55 6.20 -1.49
CA LEU A 135 -31.68 5.17 -2.08
C LEU A 135 -30.45 5.78 -2.74
N LYS A 136 -30.61 6.89 -3.48
CA LYS A 136 -29.48 7.63 -4.09
C LYS A 136 -28.52 8.18 -3.02
N GLN A 137 -29.05 8.74 -1.93
CA GLN A 137 -28.22 9.20 -0.81
C GLN A 137 -27.50 8.05 -0.10
N PHE A 138 -28.13 6.88 -0.02
CA PHE A 138 -27.50 5.69 0.53
C PHE A 138 -26.37 5.17 -0.38
N ALA A 139 -26.60 5.09 -1.69
CA ALA A 139 -25.56 4.74 -2.66
C ALA A 139 -24.36 5.69 -2.58
N ASN A 140 -24.59 7.00 -2.51
CA ASN A 140 -23.52 7.98 -2.32
C ASN A 140 -22.72 7.77 -1.03
N LEU A 141 -23.38 7.40 0.07
CA LEU A 141 -22.69 7.06 1.32
C LEU A 141 -21.83 5.81 1.15
N VAL A 142 -22.37 4.77 0.51
CA VAL A 142 -21.63 3.52 0.26
C VAL A 142 -20.41 3.77 -0.64
N SER A 143 -20.58 4.56 -1.71
CA SER A 143 -19.48 5.02 -2.56
C SER A 143 -18.42 5.79 -1.76
N ALA A 144 -18.84 6.71 -0.89
CA ALA A 144 -17.90 7.44 -0.05
C ALA A 144 -17.11 6.51 0.89
N ASP A 145 -17.78 5.55 1.56
CA ASP A 145 -17.13 4.56 2.42
C ASP A 145 -16.13 3.69 1.59
N MET A 146 -16.45 3.33 0.34
CA MET A 146 -15.56 2.57 -0.54
C MET A 146 -14.34 3.39 -1.00
N ILE A 147 -14.56 4.63 -1.45
CA ILE A 147 -13.48 5.54 -1.88
C ILE A 147 -12.55 5.86 -0.71
N GLU A 148 -13.06 6.00 0.51
CA GLU A 148 -12.25 6.21 1.71
C GLU A 148 -11.35 4.99 2.02
N GLU A 149 -11.84 3.78 1.81
CA GLU A 149 -11.05 2.54 1.93
C GLU A 149 -9.96 2.47 0.84
N GLU A 150 -10.31 2.77 -0.41
CA GLU A 150 -9.34 2.84 -1.51
C GLU A 150 -8.25 3.90 -1.26
N LEU A 151 -8.63 5.08 -0.75
CA LEU A 151 -7.69 6.14 -0.38
C LEU A 151 -6.73 5.66 0.71
N LYS A 152 -7.25 5.04 1.76
CA LYS A 152 -6.42 4.53 2.86
C LYS A 152 -5.42 3.48 2.40
N ASP A 153 -5.83 2.59 1.49
CA ASP A 153 -4.95 1.59 0.91
C ASP A 153 -3.89 2.23 0.01
N ALA A 154 -4.25 3.25 -0.76
CA ALA A 154 -3.31 4.02 -1.58
C ALA A 154 -2.29 4.79 -0.71
N GLU A 155 -2.72 5.43 0.37
CA GLU A 155 -1.85 6.12 1.33
C GLU A 155 -0.87 5.16 2.00
N LYS A 156 -1.32 3.96 2.37
CA LYS A 156 -0.44 2.93 2.95
C LYS A 156 0.64 2.51 1.95
N LYS A 157 0.27 2.25 0.70
CA LYS A 157 1.22 1.90 -0.37
C LYS A 157 2.21 3.04 -0.64
N LEU A 158 1.73 4.29 -0.66
CA LEU A 158 2.60 5.46 -0.80
C LEU A 158 3.65 5.50 0.30
N LYS A 159 3.24 5.33 1.57
CA LYS A 159 4.16 5.31 2.71
C LYS A 159 5.20 4.21 2.61
N GLU A 160 4.82 3.00 2.19
CA GLU A 160 5.75 1.89 1.97
C GLU A 160 6.82 2.25 0.91
N LEU A 161 6.42 2.94 -0.17
CA LEU A 161 7.34 3.40 -1.21
C LEU A 161 8.28 4.52 -0.71
N GLU A 162 7.78 5.46 0.08
CA GLU A 162 8.60 6.51 0.69
C GLU A 162 9.66 5.93 1.63
N ASP A 163 9.29 4.96 2.48
CA ASP A 163 10.22 4.27 3.38
C ASP A 163 11.28 3.47 2.60
N MET A 164 10.87 2.82 1.50
CA MET A 164 11.80 2.13 0.59
C MET A 164 12.80 3.10 -0.05
N LEU A 165 12.33 4.24 -0.57
CA LEU A 165 13.21 5.26 -1.16
C LEU A 165 14.24 5.76 -0.14
N LYS A 166 13.79 6.12 1.07
CA LYS A 166 14.67 6.58 2.15
C LYS A 166 15.74 5.56 2.53
N LYS A 167 15.41 4.26 2.51
CA LYS A 167 16.40 3.20 2.75
C LYS A 167 17.44 3.15 1.63
N LEU A 168 17.01 3.22 0.37
CA LEU A 168 17.90 3.22 -0.79
C LEU A 168 18.86 4.42 -0.77
N GLU A 169 18.37 5.62 -0.44
CA GLU A 169 19.21 6.82 -0.32
C GLU A 169 20.28 6.67 0.79
N LYS A 170 19.93 6.08 1.94
CA LYS A 170 20.90 5.80 3.01
C LYS A 170 21.94 4.77 2.58
N GLU A 171 21.54 3.72 1.89
CA GLU A 171 22.45 2.71 1.36
C GLU A 171 23.42 3.32 0.34
N GLU A 172 22.92 4.17 -0.57
CA GLU A 172 23.76 4.89 -1.53
C GLU A 172 24.77 5.82 -0.82
N ALA A 173 24.34 6.58 0.17
CA ALA A 173 25.23 7.45 0.95
C ALA A 173 26.33 6.66 1.69
N GLN A 174 25.98 5.51 2.28
CA GLN A 174 26.96 4.64 2.94
C GLN A 174 27.95 4.07 1.94
N ARG A 175 27.48 3.54 0.81
CA ARG A 175 28.36 3.00 -0.23
C ARG A 175 29.30 4.06 -0.81
N THR A 176 28.84 5.30 -0.93
CA THR A 176 29.68 6.42 -1.37
C THR A 176 30.82 6.68 -0.39
N LYS A 177 30.54 6.71 0.92
CA LYS A 177 31.58 6.84 1.97
C LYS A 177 32.55 5.66 2.00
N ASP A 178 32.04 4.44 1.81
CA ASP A 178 32.89 3.24 1.73
C ASP A 178 33.87 3.37 0.56
N ILE A 179 33.39 3.81 -0.62
CA ILE A 179 34.24 4.05 -1.80
C ILE A 179 35.33 5.09 -1.52
N GLU A 180 35.00 6.20 -0.87
CA GLU A 180 35.99 7.22 -0.48
C GLU A 180 37.06 6.64 0.45
N THR A 181 36.64 5.86 1.45
CA THR A 181 37.53 5.19 2.41
C THR A 181 38.46 4.19 1.71
N TYR A 182 37.91 3.39 0.80
CA TYR A 182 38.71 2.43 0.03
C TYR A 182 39.71 3.13 -0.88
N ARG A 183 39.32 4.23 -1.54
CA ARG A 183 40.25 5.03 -2.36
C ARG A 183 41.40 5.60 -1.53
N ALA A 184 41.11 6.15 -0.35
CA ALA A 184 42.15 6.66 0.55
C ALA A 184 43.10 5.54 1.02
N THR A 185 42.54 4.35 1.31
CA THR A 185 43.32 3.18 1.72
C THR A 185 44.24 2.69 0.60
N ILE A 186 43.73 2.59 -0.64
CA ILE A 186 44.51 2.21 -1.82
C ILE A 186 45.70 3.16 -1.99
N LYS A 187 45.46 4.47 -1.96
CA LYS A 187 46.53 5.48 -2.10
C LYS A 187 47.62 5.31 -1.04
N LYS A 188 47.26 5.10 0.23
CA LYS A 188 48.24 4.88 1.31
C LYS A 188 49.07 3.61 1.09
N MET A 189 48.43 2.55 0.62
CA MET A 189 49.13 1.29 0.32
C MET A 189 50.09 1.45 -0.87
N GLU A 190 49.69 2.18 -1.91
CA GLU A 190 50.57 2.53 -3.04
C GLU A 190 51.81 3.30 -2.58
N GLU A 191 51.66 4.31 -1.70
CA GLU A 191 52.78 5.05 -1.12
C GLU A 191 53.73 4.15 -0.30
N SER A 192 53.15 3.19 0.43
CA SER A 192 53.91 2.23 1.24
C SER A 192 54.69 1.22 0.37
N ILE A 193 54.11 0.80 -0.76
CA ILE A 193 54.80 -0.06 -1.75
C ILE A 193 56.01 0.69 -2.33
N ILE A 194 55.85 1.93 -2.75
CA ILE A 194 56.95 2.76 -3.29
C ILE A 194 58.10 2.88 -2.27
N THR A 195 57.75 3.10 -0.99
CA THR A 195 58.75 3.20 0.08
C THR A 195 59.51 1.89 0.26
N ALA A 196 58.79 0.77 0.32
CA ALA A 196 59.39 -0.56 0.47
C ALA A 196 60.30 -0.93 -0.73
N GLU A 197 59.89 -0.59 -1.95
CA GLU A 197 60.72 -0.76 -3.15
C GLU A 197 62.03 0.04 -3.06
N GLY A 198 61.96 1.28 -2.56
CA GLY A 198 63.14 2.11 -2.32
C GLY A 198 64.09 1.51 -1.27
N ASP A 199 63.54 1.02 -0.16
CA ASP A 199 64.32 0.38 0.92
C ASP A 199 65.00 -0.91 0.44
N ILE A 200 64.31 -1.73 -0.36
CA ILE A 200 64.88 -2.95 -0.96
C ILE A 200 66.08 -2.58 -1.83
N LYS A 201 65.93 -1.60 -2.72
CA LYS A 201 67.03 -1.18 -3.61
C LYS A 201 68.24 -0.69 -2.82
N LYS A 202 68.02 0.11 -1.77
CA LYS A 202 69.11 0.58 -0.90
C LYS A 202 69.79 -0.61 -0.18
N SER A 203 69.01 -1.56 0.31
CA SER A 203 69.56 -2.78 0.93
C SER A 203 70.39 -3.60 -0.06
N GLU A 204 70.00 -3.71 -1.33
CA GLU A 204 70.78 -4.40 -2.37
C GLU A 204 72.13 -3.70 -2.60
N GLU A 205 72.15 -2.36 -2.66
CA GLU A 205 73.39 -1.58 -2.77
C GLU A 205 74.32 -1.77 -1.55
N GLU A 206 73.77 -1.74 -0.34
CA GLU A 206 74.52 -1.97 0.91
C GLU A 206 75.10 -3.39 0.99
N GLN A 207 74.33 -4.41 0.58
CA GLN A 207 74.80 -5.79 0.49
C GLN A 207 75.94 -5.93 -0.52
N GLY A 208 75.84 -5.27 -1.67
CA GLY A 208 76.92 -5.24 -2.67
C GLY A 208 78.21 -4.64 -2.13
N ASN A 209 78.13 -3.47 -1.50
CA ASN A 209 79.30 -2.80 -0.89
C ASN A 209 79.93 -3.62 0.24
N THR A 210 79.10 -4.25 1.08
CA THR A 210 79.56 -5.13 2.16
C THR A 210 80.27 -6.35 1.59
N THR A 211 79.75 -6.93 0.50
CA THR A 211 80.38 -8.07 -0.19
C THR A 211 81.78 -7.72 -0.70
N LEU A 212 81.94 -6.55 -1.33
CA LEU A 212 83.26 -6.06 -1.77
C LEU A 212 84.23 -5.92 -0.61
N THR A 213 83.77 -5.32 0.50
CA THR A 213 84.58 -5.16 1.72
C THR A 213 85.02 -6.50 2.31
N ILE A 214 84.14 -7.51 2.31
CA ILE A 214 84.46 -8.87 2.75
C ILE A 214 85.55 -9.48 1.85
N GLU A 215 85.44 -9.35 0.53
CA GLU A 215 86.44 -9.88 -0.41
C GLU A 215 87.82 -9.22 -0.24
N GLU A 216 87.86 -7.92 0.03
CA GLU A 216 89.11 -7.21 0.38
C GLU A 216 89.70 -7.73 1.69
N GLN A 217 88.87 -7.89 2.73
CA GLN A 217 89.32 -8.39 4.02
C GLN A 217 89.83 -9.85 3.93
N LYS A 218 89.20 -10.70 3.11
CA LYS A 218 89.69 -12.08 2.87
C LYS A 218 91.11 -12.09 2.32
N LYS A 219 91.43 -11.22 1.34
CA LYS A 219 92.80 -11.10 0.81
C LYS A 219 93.81 -10.69 1.88
N ILE A 220 93.44 -9.74 2.74
CA ILE A 220 94.28 -9.32 3.87
C ILE A 220 94.53 -10.48 4.82
N VAL A 221 93.49 -11.25 5.17
CA VAL A 221 93.60 -12.44 6.03
C VAL A 221 94.51 -13.49 5.39
N GLU A 222 94.36 -13.79 4.10
CA GLU A 222 95.23 -14.72 3.36
C GLU A 222 96.70 -14.29 3.38
N ASP A 223 96.98 -13.01 3.14
CA ASP A 223 98.35 -12.48 3.16
C ASP A 223 98.97 -12.54 4.56
N ILE A 224 98.19 -12.23 5.61
CA ILE A 224 98.63 -12.39 7.00
C ILE A 224 98.90 -13.87 7.31
N GLN A 225 98.05 -14.79 6.85
CA GLN A 225 98.24 -16.23 7.04
C GLN A 225 99.53 -16.71 6.40
N LYS A 226 99.80 -16.34 5.14
CA LYS A 226 101.06 -16.67 4.45
C LYS A 226 102.28 -16.15 5.21
N ARG A 227 102.21 -14.91 5.73
CA ARG A 227 103.29 -14.32 6.55
C ARG A 227 103.50 -15.10 7.84
N LEU A 228 102.43 -15.51 8.52
CA LEU A 228 102.51 -16.32 9.73
C LEU A 228 103.15 -17.69 9.46
N ASP A 229 102.80 -18.33 8.35
CA ASP A 229 103.34 -19.63 7.95
C ASP A 229 104.83 -19.56 7.58
N SER A 230 105.33 -18.40 7.13
CA SER A 230 106.75 -18.20 6.80
C SER A 230 107.69 -18.06 8.00
N VAL A 231 107.12 -17.86 9.21
CA VAL A 231 107.88 -17.65 10.45
C VAL A 231 107.64 -18.76 11.49
N LYS A 232 106.89 -19.80 11.12
CA LYS A 232 106.70 -21.03 11.89
C LYS A 232 107.55 -22.15 11.30
#